data_AF-A0AAV9K3R1-F1
#
_entry.id   AF-A0AAV9K3R1-F1
#
_cell.length_a   1.000
_cell.length_b   1.000
_cell.length_c   1.000
_cell.angle_alpha   90.00
_cell.angle_beta   90.00
_cell.angle_gamma   90.00
#
_symmetry.space_group_name_H-M   'P 1'
#
loop_
_entity.id
_entity.type
_entity.pdbx_description
1 polymer ?
#
loop_
_entity_poly.entity_id
_entity_poly.type
_entity_poly.pdbx_seq_one_letter_code
_entity_poly.pdbx_strand_id
1 'polypeptide(L)'
;MYVNLLPIHPKVTWKQLVLHPKIHPRYKFILWMAIQKCLAIVERLQKFGINVPPNCALCGQHLETFSHLFFDCEVTRRIWRRMLQWMGYDKQIQDWDNEAKWMSQVARRQGGQVEITSCLFAMTVHKVWKARNFIQFQQKPFLSEVIIKDIVIHIHIRGRNSIAWREFLQRVTHYPI
;
A
#
# COMPACT_ATOMS: atom_id res chain seq x y z
N MET A 1 -1.17 -6.62 39.48
CA MET A 1 -0.89 -5.20 39.83
C MET A 1 -0.31 -4.40 38.67
N TYR A 2 0.69 -4.86 37.92
CA TYR A 2 1.31 -4.07 36.83
C TYR A 2 0.42 -3.75 35.62
N VAL A 3 -0.55 -4.60 35.26
CA VAL A 3 -1.44 -4.36 34.10
C VAL A 3 -2.32 -3.12 34.27
N ASN A 4 -2.63 -2.75 35.52
CA ASN A 4 -3.46 -1.59 35.85
C ASN A 4 -2.69 -0.25 35.79
N LEU A 5 -1.37 -0.29 35.63
CA LEU A 5 -0.51 0.89 35.44
C LEU A 5 -0.34 1.24 33.95
N LEU A 6 -0.83 0.39 33.04
CA LEU A 6 -0.74 0.66 31.62
C LEU A 6 -1.79 1.71 31.23
N PRO A 7 -1.40 2.81 30.58
CA PRO A 7 -2.35 3.81 30.10
C PRO A 7 -3.36 3.17 29.13
N ILE A 8 -4.64 3.45 29.36
CA ILE A 8 -5.72 3.00 28.49
C ILE A 8 -5.67 3.85 27.22
N HIS A 9 -5.11 3.28 26.15
CA HIS A 9 -5.09 3.94 24.85
C HIS A 9 -6.34 3.62 24.03
N PRO A 10 -6.85 4.58 23.23
CA PRO A 10 -7.97 4.32 22.34
C PRO A 10 -7.63 3.19 21.36
N LYS A 11 -8.58 2.27 21.16
CA LYS A 11 -8.40 1.15 20.23
C LYS A 11 -8.36 1.68 18.80
N VAL A 12 -7.23 1.49 18.12
CA VAL A 12 -7.06 1.86 16.72
C VAL A 12 -7.58 0.77 15.78
N THR A 13 -8.28 1.17 14.71
CA THR A 13 -8.91 0.25 13.76
C THR A 13 -7.91 -0.44 12.84
N TRP A 14 -6.79 0.21 12.55
CA TRP A 14 -5.75 -0.21 11.59
C TRP A 14 -4.70 -1.17 12.16
N LYS A 15 -4.76 -1.50 13.46
CA LYS A 15 -3.76 -2.36 14.15
C LYS A 15 -3.50 -3.66 13.41
N GLN A 16 -4.57 -4.34 12.99
CA GLN A 16 -4.47 -5.66 12.35
C GLN A 16 -3.78 -5.58 10.99
N LEU A 17 -4.01 -4.50 10.25
CA LEU A 17 -3.38 -4.28 8.95
C LEU A 17 -1.89 -3.96 9.10
N VAL A 18 -1.54 -2.98 9.93
CA VAL A 18 -0.13 -2.55 10.10
C VAL A 18 0.73 -3.64 10.72
N LEU A 19 0.20 -4.36 11.71
CA LEU A 19 0.94 -5.40 12.41
C LEU A 19 0.83 -6.77 11.75
N HIS A 20 0.12 -6.89 10.63
CA HIS A 20 -0.16 -8.17 9.98
C HIS A 20 1.13 -9.01 9.80
N PRO A 21 1.22 -10.23 10.35
CA PRO A 21 2.49 -10.95 10.52
C PRO A 21 3.19 -11.25 9.19
N LYS A 22 2.41 -11.40 8.11
CA LYS A 22 2.95 -11.74 6.78
C LYS A 22 3.55 -10.56 6.03
N ILE A 23 3.29 -9.31 6.44
CA ILE A 23 3.87 -8.14 5.76
C ILE A 23 5.34 -7.99 6.17
N HIS A 24 6.23 -7.78 5.21
CA HIS A 24 7.65 -7.54 5.49
C HIS A 24 7.85 -6.23 6.29
N PRO A 25 8.73 -6.18 7.30
CA PRO A 25 8.94 -5.00 8.16
C PRO A 25 9.14 -3.68 7.40
N ARG A 26 9.96 -3.68 6.34
CA ARG A 26 10.16 -2.50 5.47
C ARG A 26 8.86 -1.89 4.91
N TYR A 27 7.89 -2.73 4.56
CA TYR A 27 6.60 -2.27 4.04
C TYR A 27 5.66 -1.86 5.18
N LYS A 28 5.71 -2.56 6.32
CA LYS A 28 4.96 -2.19 7.53
C LYS A 28 5.29 -0.78 8.00
N PHE A 29 6.58 -0.45 8.03
CA PHE A 29 7.03 0.86 8.49
C PHE A 29 6.47 1.98 7.61
N ILE A 30 6.58 1.86 6.29
CA ILE A 30 6.04 2.85 5.35
C ILE A 30 4.52 2.89 5.39
N LEU A 31 3.85 1.75 5.51
CA LEU A 31 2.40 1.70 5.65
C LEU A 31 1.92 2.38 6.94
N TRP A 32 2.60 2.17 8.06
CA TRP A 32 2.31 2.86 9.31
C TRP A 32 2.48 4.37 9.18
N MET A 33 3.59 4.81 8.57
CA MET A 33 3.81 6.23 8.26
C MET A 33 2.71 6.81 7.36
N ALA A 34 2.23 6.04 6.38
CA ALA A 34 1.11 6.43 5.52
C ALA A 34 -0.19 6.58 6.31
N ILE A 35 -0.52 5.63 7.19
CA ILE A 35 -1.72 5.70 8.05
C ILE A 35 -1.69 6.92 8.96
N GLN A 36 -0.52 7.32 9.45
CA GLN A 36 -0.34 8.55 10.24
C GLN A 36 -0.32 9.83 9.37
N LYS A 37 -0.47 9.72 8.04
CA LYS A 37 -0.30 10.82 7.07
C LYS A 37 1.03 11.54 7.26
N CYS A 38 2.08 10.77 7.59
CA CYS A 38 3.41 11.25 7.96
C CYS A 38 4.48 11.09 6.88
N LEU A 39 4.12 10.61 5.70
CA LEU A 39 5.05 10.52 4.58
C LEU A 39 5.42 11.90 4.03
N ALA A 40 6.68 12.06 3.63
CA ALA A 40 7.20 13.29 3.04
C ALA A 40 6.76 13.45 1.58
N ILE A 41 5.50 13.83 1.38
CA ILE A 41 4.91 14.23 0.10
C ILE A 41 5.04 15.75 -0.12
N VAL A 42 4.65 16.29 -1.29
CA VAL A 42 4.88 17.72 -1.62
C VAL A 42 4.29 18.64 -0.56
N GLU A 43 3.02 18.41 -0.18
CA GLU A 43 2.35 19.20 0.85
C GLU A 43 3.14 19.27 2.18
N ARG A 44 3.80 18.18 2.58
CA ARG A 44 4.59 18.11 3.81
C ARG A 44 6.00 18.70 3.62
N LEU A 45 6.61 18.50 2.45
CA LEU A 45 7.91 19.08 2.10
C LEU A 45 7.84 20.61 2.05
N GLN A 46 6.78 21.17 1.50
CA GLN A 46 6.55 22.61 1.47
C GLN A 46 6.41 23.19 2.89
N LYS A 47 5.74 22.48 3.81
CA LYS A 47 5.69 22.87 5.24
C LYS A 47 7.08 22.88 5.91
N PHE A 48 8.04 22.11 5.38
CA PHE A 48 9.43 22.14 5.82
C PHE A 48 10.30 23.15 5.06
N GLY A 49 9.72 24.00 4.20
CA GLY A 49 10.45 24.98 3.40
C GLY A 49 11.20 24.38 2.20
N ILE A 50 10.97 23.12 1.87
CA ILE A 50 11.59 22.46 0.72
C ILE A 50 10.72 22.72 -0.51
N ASN A 51 11.22 23.54 -1.43
CA ASN A 51 10.52 23.85 -2.67
C ASN A 51 10.65 22.68 -3.66
N VAL A 52 9.51 22.11 -4.04
CA VAL A 52 9.39 21.03 -5.02
C VAL A 52 8.20 21.31 -5.94
N PRO A 53 8.26 20.88 -7.23
CA PRO A 53 7.12 20.89 -8.13
C PRO A 53 5.81 20.47 -7.43
N PRO A 54 4.75 21.29 -7.49
CA PRO A 54 3.51 21.05 -6.76
C PRO A 54 2.65 19.93 -7.36
N ASN A 55 2.87 19.61 -8.62
CA ASN A 55 2.12 18.58 -9.34
C ASN A 55 2.56 17.17 -8.91
N CYS A 56 1.62 16.23 -8.96
CA CYS A 56 1.87 14.83 -8.69
C CYS A 56 2.94 14.29 -9.63
N ALA A 57 4.02 13.75 -9.06
CA ALA A 57 5.12 13.19 -9.84
C ALA A 57 4.70 11.96 -10.69
N LEU A 58 3.56 11.33 -10.39
CA LEU A 58 3.09 10.15 -11.11
C LEU A 58 2.24 10.49 -12.34
N CYS A 59 1.21 11.33 -12.20
CA CYS A 59 0.31 11.66 -13.32
C CYS A 59 0.63 13.02 -13.96
N GLY A 60 1.30 13.93 -13.27
CA GLY A 60 1.60 15.29 -13.74
C GLY A 60 0.41 16.24 -13.86
N GLN A 61 -0.82 15.77 -13.68
CA GLN A 61 -2.06 16.50 -14.01
C GLN A 61 -2.66 17.29 -12.83
N HIS A 62 -2.45 16.85 -11.60
CA HIS A 62 -3.07 17.43 -10.40
C HIS A 62 -2.03 17.74 -9.32
N LEU A 63 -2.39 18.59 -8.36
CA LEU A 63 -1.56 18.86 -7.18
C LEU A 63 -1.33 17.60 -6.35
N GLU A 64 -0.11 17.41 -5.86
CA GLU A 64 0.23 16.26 -5.04
C GLU A 64 -0.23 16.43 -3.59
N THR A 65 -1.41 15.91 -3.28
CA THR A 65 -1.90 15.71 -1.92
C THR A 65 -1.73 14.26 -1.50
N PHE A 66 -1.89 13.98 -0.20
CA PHE A 66 -1.80 12.61 0.31
C PHE A 66 -2.86 11.70 -0.30
N SER A 67 -4.13 12.14 -0.31
CA SER A 67 -5.24 11.38 -0.92
C SER A 67 -5.06 11.22 -2.42
N HIS A 68 -4.54 12.25 -3.11
CA HIS A 68 -4.22 12.15 -4.52
C HIS A 68 -3.17 11.07 -4.78
N LEU A 69 -2.03 11.10 -4.10
CA LEU A 69 -0.98 10.11 -4.31
C LEU A 69 -1.46 8.67 -4.03
N PHE A 70 -2.25 8.46 -2.98
CA PHE A 70 -2.73 7.16 -2.54
C PHE A 70 -4.23 6.98 -2.81
N PHE A 71 -4.56 6.78 -4.10
CA PHE A 71 -5.82 6.25 -4.67
C PHE A 71 -6.76 7.23 -5.41
N ASP A 72 -6.56 8.55 -5.34
CA ASP A 72 -7.24 9.46 -6.29
C ASP A 72 -6.49 9.64 -7.60
N CYS A 73 -5.16 9.52 -7.58
CA CYS A 73 -4.33 9.50 -8.78
C CYS A 73 -4.69 8.29 -9.64
N GLU A 74 -4.96 8.54 -10.92
CA GLU A 74 -5.34 7.50 -11.90
C GLU A 74 -4.30 6.37 -11.99
N VAL A 75 -3.02 6.70 -11.86
CA VAL A 75 -1.90 5.75 -11.93
C VAL A 75 -1.95 4.80 -10.72
N THR A 76 -1.98 5.35 -9.51
CA THR A 76 -2.04 4.54 -8.28
C THR A 76 -3.35 3.75 -8.22
N ARG A 77 -4.47 4.35 -8.64
CA ARG A 77 -5.77 3.71 -8.74
C ARG A 77 -5.75 2.51 -9.70
N ARG A 78 -5.10 2.65 -10.86
CA ARG A 78 -4.94 1.56 -11.85
C ARG A 78 -4.11 0.41 -11.30
N ILE A 79 -2.98 0.71 -10.64
CA ILE A 79 -2.14 -0.30 -9.99
C ILE A 79 -2.95 -1.06 -8.95
N TRP A 80 -3.64 -0.36 -8.07
CA TRP A 80 -4.40 -0.99 -7.00
C TRP A 80 -5.58 -1.81 -7.51
N ARG A 81 -6.33 -1.29 -8.51
CA ARG A 81 -7.42 -2.02 -9.16
C ARG A 81 -6.95 -3.34 -9.77
N ARG A 82 -5.82 -3.35 -10.49
CA ARG A 82 -5.25 -4.58 -11.06
C ARG A 82 -4.89 -5.60 -9.97
N MET A 83 -4.33 -5.14 -8.84
CA MET A 83 -4.03 -6.03 -7.71
C MET A 83 -5.30 -6.62 -7.08
N LEU A 84 -6.36 -5.82 -6.93
CA LEU A 84 -7.63 -6.29 -6.40
C LEU A 84 -8.31 -7.31 -7.32
N GLN A 85 -8.34 -7.03 -8.62
CA GLN A 85 -8.85 -7.96 -9.63
C GLN A 85 -8.07 -9.27 -9.62
N TRP A 86 -6.74 -9.20 -9.49
CA TRP A 86 -5.90 -10.40 -9.36
C TRP A 86 -6.25 -11.23 -8.12
N MET A 87 -6.61 -10.58 -7.01
CA MET A 87 -7.09 -11.26 -5.81
C MET A 87 -8.57 -11.65 -5.87
N GLY A 88 -9.28 -11.43 -6.98
CA GLY A 88 -10.70 -11.76 -7.12
C GLY A 88 -11.66 -10.81 -6.39
N TYR A 89 -11.22 -9.59 -6.08
CA TYR A 89 -12.11 -8.55 -5.55
C TYR A 89 -12.69 -7.72 -6.69
N ASP A 90 -14.01 -7.66 -6.75
CA ASP A 90 -14.74 -6.70 -7.58
C ASP A 90 -15.22 -5.53 -6.71
N LYS A 91 -14.39 -4.48 -6.65
CA LYS A 91 -14.65 -3.27 -5.84
C LYS A 91 -14.19 -2.04 -6.61
N GLN A 92 -15.00 -0.98 -6.57
CA GLN A 92 -14.53 0.35 -6.95
C GLN A 92 -13.54 0.91 -5.94
N ILE A 93 -12.39 1.37 -6.43
CA ILE A 93 -11.38 2.03 -5.60
C ILE A 93 -11.92 3.38 -5.11
N GLN A 94 -11.84 3.59 -3.79
CA GLN A 94 -12.24 4.83 -3.13
C GLN A 94 -10.99 5.63 -2.70
N ASP A 95 -11.21 6.72 -1.97
CA ASP A 95 -10.13 7.48 -1.33
C ASP A 95 -9.32 6.65 -0.34
N TRP A 96 -8.18 7.21 0.09
CA TRP A 96 -7.30 6.60 1.08
C TRP A 96 -7.99 6.13 2.35
N ASP A 97 -8.82 6.97 2.97
CA ASP A 97 -9.37 6.69 4.30
C ASP A 97 -10.34 5.50 4.23
N ASN A 98 -11.12 5.42 3.15
CA ASN A 98 -12.01 4.29 2.86
C ASN A 98 -11.25 3.02 2.48
N GLU A 99 -10.21 3.09 1.65
CA GLU A 99 -9.38 1.93 1.29
C GLU A 99 -8.62 1.38 2.51
N ALA A 100 -8.02 2.26 3.33
CA ALA A 100 -7.31 1.86 4.55
C ALA A 100 -8.27 1.23 5.58
N LYS A 101 -9.49 1.77 5.71
CA LYS A 101 -10.55 1.20 6.57
C LYS A 101 -10.98 -0.18 6.08
N TRP A 102 -11.23 -0.33 4.77
CA TRP A 102 -11.58 -1.62 4.17
C TRP A 102 -10.47 -2.65 4.35
N MET A 103 -9.22 -2.29 4.06
CA MET A 103 -8.06 -3.16 4.28
C MET A 103 -7.87 -3.56 5.74
N SER A 104 -8.19 -2.67 6.67
CA SER A 104 -8.19 -2.97 8.11
C SER A 104 -9.27 -3.98 8.51
N GLN A 105 -10.38 -4.05 7.77
CA GLN A 105 -11.40 -5.07 7.96
C GLN A 105 -11.00 -6.40 7.30
N VAL A 106 -10.41 -6.34 6.11
CA VAL A 106 -9.86 -7.53 5.41
C VAL A 106 -8.82 -8.22 6.29
N ALA A 107 -7.86 -7.46 6.84
CA ALA A 107 -6.78 -7.97 7.69
C ALA A 107 -7.22 -8.61 9.01
N ARG A 108 -8.50 -8.50 9.40
CA ARG A 108 -9.06 -9.21 10.57
C ARG A 108 -9.42 -10.66 10.26
N ARG A 109 -9.58 -10.99 8.98
CA ARG A 109 -9.93 -12.32 8.51
C ARG A 109 -8.68 -13.19 8.40
N GLN A 110 -8.87 -14.48 8.20
CA GLN A 110 -7.81 -15.47 8.03
C GLN A 110 -7.83 -16.00 6.60
N GLY A 111 -6.69 -16.49 6.11
CA GLY A 111 -6.57 -17.19 4.82
C GLY A 111 -5.57 -16.58 3.86
N GLY A 112 -5.07 -17.41 2.93
CA GLY A 112 -4.01 -17.03 1.98
C GLY A 112 -4.34 -15.77 1.17
N GLN A 113 -5.57 -15.64 0.68
CA GLN A 113 -6.04 -14.45 -0.03
C GLN A 113 -5.89 -13.17 0.82
N VAL A 114 -6.33 -13.21 2.09
CA VAL A 114 -6.28 -12.08 3.03
C VAL A 114 -4.83 -11.70 3.32
N GLU A 115 -3.99 -12.70 3.55
CA GLU A 115 -2.57 -12.51 3.84
C GLU A 115 -1.83 -11.88 2.66
N ILE A 116 -2.09 -12.37 1.44
CA ILE A 116 -1.51 -11.84 0.21
C ILE A 116 -2.03 -10.41 -0.02
N THR A 117 -3.33 -10.17 0.06
CA THR A 117 -3.94 -8.85 -0.16
C THR A 117 -3.41 -7.81 0.82
N SER A 118 -3.21 -8.18 2.08
CA SER A 118 -2.58 -7.30 3.08
C SER A 118 -1.14 -6.95 2.71
N CYS A 119 -0.39 -7.91 2.16
CA CYS A 119 0.96 -7.65 1.63
C CYS A 119 0.92 -6.76 0.38
N LEU A 120 0.00 -7.02 -0.56
CA LEU A 120 -0.16 -6.23 -1.78
C LEU A 120 -0.45 -4.77 -1.45
N PHE A 121 -1.35 -4.50 -0.50
CA PHE A 121 -1.65 -3.13 -0.08
C PHE A 121 -0.40 -2.41 0.45
N ALA A 122 0.28 -3.01 1.42
CA ALA A 122 1.49 -2.43 2.02
C ALA A 122 2.61 -2.21 0.99
N MET A 123 2.77 -3.15 0.07
CA MET A 123 3.76 -3.07 -1.00
C MET A 123 3.41 -2.01 -2.03
N THR A 124 2.13 -1.86 -2.39
CA THR A 124 1.64 -0.82 -3.30
C THR A 124 1.94 0.56 -2.72
N VAL A 125 1.53 0.81 -1.47
CA VAL A 125 1.81 2.06 -0.76
C VAL A 125 3.31 2.37 -0.74
N HIS A 126 4.13 1.39 -0.37
CA HIS A 126 5.58 1.56 -0.35
C HIS A 126 6.16 1.85 -1.74
N LYS A 127 5.78 1.07 -2.77
CA LYS A 127 6.33 1.19 -4.12
C LYS A 127 5.90 2.51 -4.77
N VAL A 128 4.66 2.94 -4.59
CA VAL A 128 4.14 4.24 -5.02
C VAL A 128 4.95 5.36 -4.40
N TRP A 129 5.11 5.36 -3.06
CA TRP A 129 5.90 6.37 -2.36
C TRP A 129 7.36 6.39 -2.85
N LYS A 130 7.98 5.21 -2.99
CA LYS A 130 9.37 5.09 -3.48
C LYS A 130 9.52 5.61 -4.90
N ALA A 131 8.59 5.26 -5.79
CA ALA A 131 8.64 5.65 -7.19
C ALA A 131 8.44 7.16 -7.35
N ARG A 132 7.47 7.73 -6.63
CA ARG A 132 7.28 9.17 -6.51
C ARG A 132 8.58 9.87 -6.09
N ASN A 133 9.25 9.40 -5.04
CA ASN A 133 10.52 10.00 -4.59
C ASN A 133 11.63 9.90 -5.64
N PHE A 134 11.69 8.80 -6.39
CA PHE A 134 12.67 8.65 -7.46
C PHE A 134 12.42 9.61 -8.62
N ILE A 135 11.18 9.84 -9.01
CA ILE A 135 10.85 10.83 -10.04
C ILE A 135 11.23 12.22 -9.54
N GLN A 136 10.79 12.56 -8.33
CA GLN A 136 10.96 13.89 -7.74
C GLN A 136 12.42 14.31 -7.56
N PHE A 137 13.28 13.39 -7.10
CA PHE A 137 14.64 13.72 -6.68
C PHE A 137 15.74 13.09 -7.55
N GLN A 138 15.41 12.11 -8.39
CA GLN A 138 16.40 11.39 -9.21
C GLN A 138 16.03 11.34 -10.70
N GLN A 139 14.91 11.96 -11.11
CA GLN A 139 14.42 12.01 -12.49
C GLN A 139 14.38 10.63 -13.17
N LYS A 140 14.11 9.57 -12.40
CA LYS A 140 14.04 8.20 -12.94
C LYS A 140 12.70 7.95 -13.63
N PRO A 141 12.68 7.18 -14.72
CA PRO A 141 11.44 6.84 -15.40
C PRO A 141 10.52 6.00 -14.51
N PHE A 142 9.22 6.19 -14.71
CA PHE A 142 8.16 5.50 -13.99
C PHE A 142 7.31 4.68 -14.96
N LEU A 143 7.09 3.41 -14.64
CA LEU A 143 6.18 2.53 -15.35
C LEU A 143 5.35 1.73 -14.34
N SER A 144 4.03 1.80 -14.43
CA SER A 144 3.12 1.09 -13.52
C SER A 144 3.32 -0.42 -13.58
N GLU A 145 3.61 -0.93 -14.77
CA GLU A 145 3.78 -2.34 -15.10
C GLU A 145 4.99 -2.92 -14.36
N VAL A 146 6.06 -2.14 -14.21
CA VAL A 146 7.26 -2.55 -13.46
C VAL A 146 6.93 -2.70 -11.97
N ILE A 147 6.17 -1.76 -11.40
CA ILE A 147 5.73 -1.87 -10.00
C ILE A 147 4.85 -3.11 -9.79
N ILE A 148 3.89 -3.31 -10.70
CA ILE A 148 2.96 -4.44 -10.61
C ILE A 148 3.75 -5.76 -10.68
N LYS A 149 4.62 -5.91 -11.68
CA LYS A 149 5.47 -7.08 -11.87
C LYS A 149 6.38 -7.34 -10.66
N ASP A 150 7.03 -6.31 -10.13
CA ASP A 150 7.86 -6.40 -8.93
C ASP A 150 7.08 -6.93 -7.72
N ILE A 151 5.87 -6.43 -7.53
CA ILE A 151 5.01 -6.82 -6.41
C ILE A 151 4.61 -8.29 -6.57
N VAL A 152 4.13 -8.68 -7.75
CA VAL A 152 3.73 -10.05 -8.07
C VAL A 152 4.88 -11.04 -7.88
N ILE A 153 6.06 -10.75 -8.42
CA ILE A 153 7.25 -11.60 -8.26
C ILE A 153 7.57 -11.80 -6.76
N HIS A 154 7.55 -10.73 -5.97
CA HIS A 154 7.82 -10.82 -4.54
C HIS A 154 6.79 -11.67 -3.79
N ILE A 155 5.50 -11.57 -4.15
CA ILE A 155 4.44 -12.42 -3.60
C ILE A 155 4.67 -13.89 -3.96
N HIS A 156 5.00 -14.22 -5.21
CA HIS A 156 5.25 -15.60 -5.61
C HIS A 156 6.48 -16.20 -4.92
N ILE A 157 7.60 -15.44 -4.84
CA ILE A 157 8.81 -15.90 -4.14
C ILE A 157 8.48 -16.21 -2.68
N ARG A 158 7.77 -15.31 -1.99
CA ARG A 158 7.38 -15.50 -0.59
C ARG A 158 6.34 -16.62 -0.43
N GLY A 159 5.43 -16.75 -1.38
CA GLY A 159 4.36 -17.74 -1.39
C GLY A 159 4.86 -19.18 -1.43
N ARG A 160 6.05 -19.43 -1.99
CA ARG A 160 6.68 -20.77 -1.98
C ARG A 160 6.82 -21.36 -0.58
N ASN A 161 7.01 -20.50 0.44
CA ASN A 161 7.23 -20.91 1.82
C ASN A 161 5.92 -21.00 2.64
N SER A 162 4.75 -20.80 2.04
CA SER A 162 3.45 -20.82 2.73
C SER A 162 2.44 -21.69 1.99
N ILE A 163 1.97 -22.76 2.64
CA ILE A 163 0.97 -23.69 2.06
C ILE A 163 -0.29 -22.92 1.64
N ALA A 164 -0.84 -22.11 2.53
CA ALA A 164 -2.04 -21.31 2.25
C ALA A 164 -1.87 -20.33 1.07
N TRP A 165 -0.65 -19.83 0.83
CA TRP A 165 -0.40 -18.95 -0.33
C TRP A 165 -0.30 -19.76 -1.61
N ARG A 166 0.35 -20.93 -1.58
CA ARG A 166 0.45 -21.82 -2.75
C ARG A 166 -0.93 -22.26 -3.23
N GLU A 167 -1.78 -22.73 -2.31
CA GLU A 167 -3.14 -23.16 -2.62
C GLU A 167 -3.96 -22.04 -3.25
N PHE A 168 -3.83 -20.81 -2.74
CA PHE A 168 -4.51 -19.66 -3.33
C PHE A 168 -3.93 -19.28 -4.69
N LEU A 169 -2.60 -19.13 -4.80
CA LEU A 169 -1.94 -18.71 -6.03
C LEU A 169 -2.10 -19.73 -7.17
N GLN A 170 -2.26 -21.02 -6.88
CA GLN A 170 -2.59 -22.04 -7.88
C GLN A 170 -3.98 -21.86 -8.48
N ARG A 171 -4.93 -21.29 -7.72
CA ARG A 171 -6.29 -20.99 -8.22
C ARG A 171 -6.33 -19.74 -9.08
N VAL A 172 -5.37 -18.83 -8.90
CA VAL A 172 -5.30 -17.58 -9.64
C VAL A 172 -4.38 -17.77 -10.85
N THR A 173 -4.96 -18.15 -11.98
CA THR A 173 -4.21 -18.54 -13.20
C THR A 173 -3.73 -17.36 -14.05
N HIS A 174 -4.29 -16.16 -13.85
CA HIS A 174 -3.98 -14.98 -14.66
C HIS A 174 -3.06 -14.02 -13.90
N TYR A 175 -1.96 -13.63 -14.54
CA TYR A 175 -1.06 -12.61 -14.02
C TYR A 175 -1.64 -11.21 -14.28
N PRO A 176 -1.54 -10.26 -13.33
CA PRO A 176 -1.87 -8.88 -13.59
C PRO A 176 -0.70 -8.26 -14.35
N ILE A 177 -0.63 -8.47 -15.67
CA ILE A 177 0.33 -7.77 -16.55
C ILE A 177 -0.45 -6.71 -17.30
#